data_AF-W0JUL2-F1
#
_entry.id   AF-W0JUL2-F1
#
_cell.length_a   1.000
_cell.length_b   1.000
_cell.length_c   1.000
_cell.angle_alpha   90.00
_cell.angle_beta   90.00
_cell.angle_gamma   90.00
#
_symmetry.space_group_name_H-M   'P 1'
#
loop_
_entity.id
_entity.type
_entity.pdbx_description
1 polymer ?
#
loop_
_entity_poly.entity_id
_entity_poly.type
_entity_poly.pdbx_seq_one_letter_code
_entity_poly.pdbx_strand_id
1 'polypeptide(L)'
;MVIYFAITNMSDSNFMNGRLILFFDNPNVFALHIAPATVLGAYIAYSKWKQDRIQPMVLTGAIAIIGIALIVLSQSRRVFIYLFISIFLIVGTSFGRRDRILNLAVKGGVIALSFGVLGILLLASGFVPDIFIERLNVLDGRGSLDNRIIPIILGFRFLKENLIFGAGYNNFMNHLDYLAITPLEKRYAHKPHNMFIIPFVEGGIFAGFGISALTGIISWRSVRSWKSGLFEYSEIAFVFVVCTFSFFASQMFGVFSLLRLNWLMMFLCLISLNIVADRGQSPEQAGEV
;
A
#
# COMPACT_ATOMS: atom_id res chain seq x y z
N MET A 1 25.26 -9.25 -19.02
CA MET A 1 25.19 -10.34 -20.03
C MET A 1 24.14 -11.39 -19.68
N VAL A 2 24.15 -11.97 -18.47
CA VAL A 2 23.14 -12.98 -18.04
C VAL A 2 21.69 -12.46 -18.02
N ILE A 3 21.46 -11.24 -17.52
CA ILE A 3 20.10 -10.65 -17.50
C ILE A 3 19.58 -10.38 -18.91
N TYR A 4 20.44 -9.88 -19.80
CA TYR A 4 20.09 -9.67 -21.21
C TYR A 4 19.74 -11.01 -21.89
N PHE A 5 20.54 -12.04 -21.66
CA PHE A 5 20.30 -13.39 -22.19
C PHE A 5 19.02 -14.04 -21.62
N ALA A 6 18.72 -13.80 -20.35
CA ALA A 6 17.46 -14.26 -19.74
C ALA A 6 16.25 -13.53 -20.34
N ILE A 7 16.35 -12.21 -20.55
CA ILE A 7 15.28 -11.40 -21.17
C ILE A 7 15.06 -11.80 -22.64
N THR A 8 16.12 -12.06 -23.40
CA THR A 8 16.00 -12.47 -24.82
C THR A 8 15.46 -13.88 -25.01
N ASN A 9 15.50 -14.73 -23.97
CA ASN A 9 14.93 -16.08 -24.00
C ASN A 9 13.55 -16.17 -23.33
N MET A 10 12.98 -15.05 -22.89
CA MET A 10 11.60 -15.04 -22.38
C MET A 10 10.63 -15.18 -23.55
N SER A 11 9.76 -16.19 -23.49
CA SER A 11 8.68 -16.37 -24.45
C SER A 11 7.68 -15.21 -24.37
N ASP A 12 6.93 -14.96 -25.46
CA ASP A 12 5.88 -13.94 -25.53
C ASP A 12 4.86 -14.03 -24.38
N SER A 13 4.64 -15.23 -23.84
CA SER A 13 3.77 -15.44 -22.66
C SER A 13 4.22 -14.71 -21.39
N ASN A 14 5.49 -14.26 -21.31
CA ASN A 14 6.00 -13.48 -20.18
C ASN A 14 5.74 -11.98 -20.31
N PHE A 15 5.15 -11.53 -21.42
CA PHE A 15 4.86 -10.14 -21.69
C PHE A 15 3.38 -9.92 -21.99
N MET A 16 2.83 -8.82 -21.46
CA MET A 16 1.49 -8.33 -21.79
C MET A 16 1.62 -6.92 -22.34
N ASN A 17 1.32 -6.74 -23.64
CA ASN A 17 1.47 -5.46 -24.33
C ASN A 17 2.89 -4.86 -24.18
N GLY A 18 3.93 -5.70 -24.32
CA GLY A 18 5.33 -5.29 -24.16
C GLY A 18 5.78 -5.04 -22.72
N ARG A 19 4.96 -5.35 -21.72
CA ARG A 19 5.27 -5.17 -20.29
C ARG A 19 5.51 -6.52 -19.63
N LEU A 20 6.56 -6.61 -18.83
CA LEU A 20 6.92 -7.85 -18.14
C LEU A 20 5.88 -8.25 -17.09
N ILE A 21 5.40 -9.50 -17.15
CA ILE A 21 4.45 -10.06 -16.18
C ILE A 21 4.98 -11.34 -15.49
N LEU A 22 5.87 -12.10 -16.14
CA LEU A 22 6.36 -13.41 -15.69
C LEU A 22 5.19 -14.35 -15.32
N PHE A 23 5.08 -14.73 -14.05
CA PHE A 23 4.07 -15.67 -13.52
C PHE A 23 2.76 -14.99 -13.11
N PHE A 24 2.58 -13.69 -13.38
CA PHE A 24 1.40 -12.93 -12.98
C PHE A 24 0.55 -12.55 -14.18
N ASP A 25 -0.75 -12.40 -13.97
CA ASP A 25 -1.69 -12.00 -15.04
C ASP A 25 -1.70 -10.48 -15.31
N ASN A 26 -0.87 -9.71 -14.59
CA ASN A 26 -0.87 -8.26 -14.71
C ASN A 26 0.51 -7.67 -14.36
N PRO A 27 1.09 -6.80 -15.22
CA PRO A 27 2.41 -6.21 -14.99
C PRO A 27 2.46 -5.33 -13.73
N ASN A 28 1.34 -4.70 -13.34
CA ASN A 28 1.28 -3.94 -12.10
C ASN A 28 1.30 -4.86 -10.89
N VAL A 29 0.63 -6.02 -10.96
CA VAL A 29 0.65 -7.00 -9.87
C VAL A 29 2.06 -7.55 -9.71
N PHE A 30 2.72 -7.94 -10.79
CA PHE A 30 4.12 -8.37 -10.78
C PHE A 30 5.02 -7.33 -10.10
N ALA A 31 5.00 -6.09 -10.60
CA ALA A 31 5.83 -5.01 -10.09
C ALA A 31 5.61 -4.74 -8.59
N LEU A 32 4.36 -4.85 -8.14
CA LEU A 32 3.99 -4.65 -6.74
C LEU A 32 4.55 -5.74 -5.81
N HIS A 33 4.77 -6.97 -6.29
CA HIS A 33 5.41 -8.03 -5.50
C HIS A 33 6.94 -7.89 -5.45
N ILE A 34 7.55 -7.38 -6.53
CA ILE A 34 8.99 -7.16 -6.62
C ILE A 34 9.44 -5.93 -5.81
N ALA A 35 8.60 -4.91 -5.69
CA ALA A 35 8.97 -3.64 -5.05
C ALA A 35 9.36 -3.76 -3.56
N PRO A 36 8.64 -4.51 -2.71
CA PRO A 36 9.05 -4.77 -1.33
C PRO A 36 10.43 -5.42 -1.23
N ALA A 37 10.69 -6.46 -2.02
CA ALA A 37 11.98 -7.15 -2.04
C ALA A 37 13.11 -6.23 -2.52
N THR A 38 12.82 -5.39 -3.52
CA THR A 38 13.77 -4.40 -4.05
C THR A 38 14.18 -3.40 -2.98
N VAL A 39 13.20 -2.86 -2.24
CA VAL A 39 13.45 -1.88 -1.17
C VAL A 39 14.11 -2.52 0.03
N LEU A 40 13.74 -3.74 0.41
CA LEU A 40 14.42 -4.49 1.45
C LEU A 40 15.89 -4.71 1.08
N GLY A 41 16.16 -5.19 -0.13
CA GLY A 41 17.51 -5.40 -0.64
C GLY A 41 18.33 -4.11 -0.61
N ALA A 42 17.76 -2.99 -1.06
CA ALA A 42 18.42 -1.69 -1.04
C ALA A 42 18.71 -1.21 0.39
N TYR A 43 17.77 -1.39 1.32
CA TYR A 43 17.94 -0.99 2.71
C TYR A 43 18.97 -1.86 3.44
N ILE A 44 18.94 -3.19 3.25
CA ILE A 44 19.95 -4.09 3.83
C ILE A 44 21.32 -3.77 3.23
N ALA A 45 21.43 -3.58 1.91
CA ALA A 45 22.71 -3.23 1.29
C ALA A 45 23.29 -1.96 1.91
N TYR A 46 22.46 -0.94 2.07
CA TYR A 46 22.83 0.31 2.73
C TYR A 46 23.24 0.12 4.20
N SER A 47 22.47 -0.67 4.94
CA SER A 47 22.72 -1.02 6.34
C SER A 47 24.06 -1.75 6.52
N LYS A 48 24.36 -2.72 5.64
CA LYS A 48 25.60 -3.52 5.65
C LYS A 48 26.80 -2.75 5.14
N TRP A 49 26.60 -1.82 4.19
CA TRP A 49 27.64 -0.88 3.76
C TRP A 49 28.16 -0.05 4.94
N LYS A 50 27.26 0.47 5.78
CA LYS A 50 27.62 1.21 7.01
C LYS A 50 28.37 0.38 8.05
N GLN A 51 28.34 -0.95 7.94
CA GLN A 51 28.98 -1.88 8.88
C GLN A 51 30.24 -2.53 8.27
N ASP A 52 30.70 -2.04 7.12
CA ASP A 52 31.83 -2.61 6.36
C ASP A 52 31.67 -4.10 6.02
N ARG A 53 30.42 -4.59 5.94
CA ARG A 53 30.11 -5.99 5.60
C ARG A 53 29.89 -6.13 4.09
N ILE A 54 30.98 -6.23 3.34
CA ILE A 54 31.01 -6.21 1.87
C ILE A 54 30.20 -7.35 1.25
N GLN A 55 30.37 -8.60 1.69
CA GLN A 55 29.70 -9.76 1.09
C GLN A 55 28.15 -9.67 1.12
N PRO A 56 27.49 -9.47 2.29
CA PRO A 56 26.04 -9.35 2.32
C PRO A 56 25.54 -8.07 1.64
N MET A 57 26.35 -6.99 1.62
CA MET A 57 26.05 -5.77 0.86
C MET A 57 25.97 -6.04 -0.64
N VAL A 58 26.95 -6.73 -1.22
CA VAL A 58 26.97 -7.04 -2.66
C VAL A 58 25.78 -7.92 -3.04
N LEU A 59 25.48 -8.95 -2.25
CA LEU A 59 24.36 -9.85 -2.53
C LEU A 59 23.02 -9.11 -2.50
N THR A 60 22.76 -8.33 -1.46
CA THR A 60 21.49 -7.60 -1.30
C THR A 60 21.37 -6.42 -2.26
N GLY A 61 22.49 -5.77 -2.60
CA GLY A 61 22.56 -4.74 -3.64
C GLY A 61 22.26 -5.30 -5.04
N ALA A 62 22.77 -6.49 -5.36
CA ALA A 62 22.45 -7.16 -6.62
C ALA A 62 20.96 -7.48 -6.74
N ILE A 63 20.34 -7.97 -5.66
CA ILE A 63 18.89 -8.21 -5.59
C ILE A 63 18.11 -6.91 -5.85
N ALA A 64 18.53 -5.80 -5.25
CA ALA A 64 17.90 -4.49 -5.47
C ALA A 64 18.02 -4.03 -6.93
N ILE A 65 19.20 -4.15 -7.54
CA ILE A 65 19.43 -3.75 -8.94
C ILE A 65 18.57 -4.60 -9.89
N ILE A 66 18.53 -5.92 -9.69
CA ILE A 66 17.67 -6.82 -10.46
C ILE A 66 16.20 -6.42 -10.27
N GLY A 67 15.77 -6.18 -9.04
CA GLY A 67 14.43 -5.73 -8.72
C GLY A 67 14.03 -4.42 -9.43
N ILE A 68 14.92 -3.42 -9.43
CA ILE A 68 14.71 -2.16 -10.17
C ILE A 68 14.56 -2.43 -11.67
N ALA A 69 15.42 -3.25 -12.26
CA ALA A 69 15.32 -3.60 -13.68
C ALA A 69 13.98 -4.26 -14.01
N LEU A 70 13.53 -5.22 -13.19
CA LEU A 70 12.23 -5.88 -13.35
C LEU A 70 11.06 -4.90 -13.22
N ILE A 71 11.13 -3.93 -12.29
CA ILE A 71 10.12 -2.88 -12.13
C ILE A 71 10.09 -1.96 -13.36
N VAL A 72 11.24 -1.56 -13.89
CA VAL A 72 11.31 -0.73 -15.10
C VAL A 72 10.66 -1.46 -16.29
N LEU A 73 10.97 -2.75 -16.47
CA LEU A 73 10.38 -3.59 -17.51
C LEU A 73 8.87 -3.81 -17.35
N SER A 74 8.36 -3.75 -16.12
CA SER A 74 6.90 -3.80 -15.87
C SER A 74 6.17 -2.51 -16.27
N GLN A 75 6.89 -1.39 -16.42
CA GLN A 75 6.35 -0.04 -16.66
C GLN A 75 5.23 0.38 -15.68
N SER A 76 5.23 -0.15 -14.45
CA SER A 76 4.18 0.17 -13.48
C SER A 76 4.39 1.54 -12.84
N ARG A 77 3.63 2.55 -13.30
CA ARG A 77 3.64 3.92 -12.75
C ARG A 77 3.45 3.98 -11.23
N ARG A 78 2.63 3.08 -10.68
CA ARG A 78 2.33 3.01 -9.24
C ARG A 78 3.55 2.60 -8.43
N VAL A 79 4.37 1.70 -8.98
CA VAL A 79 5.56 1.20 -8.32
C VAL A 79 6.70 2.24 -8.34
N PHE A 80 6.73 3.13 -9.32
CA PHE A 80 7.67 4.26 -9.26
C PHE A 80 7.38 5.20 -8.09
N ILE A 81 6.11 5.45 -7.76
CA ILE A 81 5.73 6.23 -6.57
C ILE A 81 6.17 5.48 -5.31
N TYR A 82 5.93 4.16 -5.24
CA TYR A 82 6.43 3.29 -4.16
C TYR A 82 7.95 3.45 -3.98
N LEU A 83 8.72 3.29 -5.05
CA LEU A 83 10.18 3.40 -5.01
C LEU A 83 10.64 4.79 -4.60
N PHE A 84 9.98 5.85 -5.09
CA PHE A 84 10.33 7.22 -4.73
C PHE A 84 10.12 7.49 -3.23
N ILE A 85 8.97 7.09 -2.67
CA ILE A 85 8.70 7.20 -1.23
C ILE A 85 9.74 6.41 -0.43
N SER A 86 10.06 5.19 -0.89
CA SER A 86 11.03 4.32 -0.24
C SER A 86 12.43 4.94 -0.22
N ILE A 87 12.91 5.42 -1.36
CA ILE A 87 14.21 6.08 -1.49
C ILE A 87 14.24 7.32 -0.59
N PHE A 88 13.18 8.13 -0.61
CA PHE A 88 13.08 9.31 0.25
C PHE A 88 13.19 8.94 1.74
N LEU A 89 12.54 7.86 2.18
CA LEU A 89 12.63 7.38 3.55
C LEU A 89 14.03 6.83 3.87
N ILE A 90 14.64 6.02 3.00
CA ILE A 90 16.01 5.50 3.18
C ILE A 90 16.99 6.67 3.30
N VAL A 91 17.05 7.52 2.27
CA VAL A 91 17.96 8.68 2.20
C VAL A 91 17.73 9.62 3.39
N GLY A 92 16.47 9.88 3.73
CA GLY A 92 16.15 10.72 4.87
C GLY A 92 16.71 10.15 6.19
N THR A 93 16.60 8.83 6.40
CA THR A 93 17.12 8.19 7.61
C THR A 93 18.65 8.14 7.65
N SER A 94 19.30 8.15 6.48
CA SER A 94 20.75 8.20 6.32
C SER A 94 21.40 9.44 6.92
N PHE A 95 20.71 10.59 6.87
CA PHE A 95 21.23 11.90 7.31
C PHE A 95 21.05 12.18 8.81
N GLY A 96 20.87 11.16 9.65
CA GLY A 96 20.70 11.34 11.10
C GLY A 96 19.39 12.02 11.51
N ARG A 97 18.50 12.32 10.55
CA ARG A 97 17.18 12.95 10.79
C ARG A 97 16.07 11.91 11.03
N ARG A 98 16.44 10.71 11.47
CA ARG A 98 15.55 9.56 11.64
C ARG A 98 14.29 9.93 12.43
N ASP A 99 14.45 10.58 13.58
CA ASP A 99 13.31 10.98 14.41
C ASP A 99 12.42 12.04 13.77
N ARG A 100 13.02 13.00 13.05
CA ARG A 100 12.28 14.06 12.37
C ARG A 100 11.45 13.50 11.21
N ILE A 101 12.03 12.63 10.40
CA ILE A 101 11.35 12.02 9.26
C ILE A 101 10.31 11.02 9.72
N LEU A 102 10.58 10.25 10.77
CA LEU A 102 9.60 9.37 11.38
C LEU A 102 8.42 10.13 11.94
N ASN A 103 8.67 11.23 12.65
CA ASN A 103 7.60 12.07 13.15
C ASN A 103 6.80 12.71 12.00
N LEU A 104 7.45 13.11 10.90
CA LEU A 104 6.76 13.61 9.71
C LEU A 104 5.96 12.52 9.00
N ALA A 105 6.48 11.29 8.89
CA ALA A 105 5.79 10.17 8.27
C ALA A 105 4.59 9.73 9.09
N VAL A 106 4.72 9.62 10.42
CA VAL A 106 3.61 9.32 11.32
C VAL A 106 2.56 10.42 11.28
N LYS A 107 2.96 11.69 11.42
CA LYS A 107 2.03 12.83 11.33
C LYS A 107 1.36 12.86 9.95
N GLY A 108 2.12 12.70 8.88
CA GLY A 108 1.60 12.66 7.51
C GLY A 108 0.63 11.51 7.27
N GLY A 109 0.93 10.32 7.78
CA GLY A 109 0.04 9.15 7.71
C GLY A 109 -1.24 9.34 8.51
N VAL A 110 -1.15 9.87 9.74
CA VAL A 110 -2.32 10.21 10.56
C VAL A 110 -3.15 11.30 9.90
N ILE A 111 -2.52 12.34 9.36
CA ILE A 111 -3.19 13.42 8.62
C ILE A 111 -3.88 12.85 7.37
N ALA A 112 -3.18 12.04 6.56
CA ALA A 112 -3.75 11.44 5.36
C ALA A 112 -4.91 10.49 5.67
N LEU A 113 -4.79 9.67 6.73
CA LEU A 113 -5.86 8.81 7.20
C LEU A 113 -7.06 9.65 7.70
N SER A 114 -6.80 10.71 8.45
CA SER A 114 -7.83 11.62 8.97
C SER A 114 -8.55 12.35 7.84
N PHE A 115 -7.84 12.85 6.84
CA PHE A 115 -8.44 13.45 5.65
C PHE A 115 -9.16 12.43 4.77
N GLY A 116 -8.66 11.19 4.68
CA GLY A 116 -9.35 10.11 3.98
C GLY A 116 -10.68 9.76 4.64
N VAL A 117 -10.68 9.58 5.96
CA VAL A 117 -11.88 9.33 6.77
C VAL A 117 -12.83 10.52 6.74
N LEU A 118 -12.33 11.73 6.97
CA LEU A 118 -13.14 12.95 6.93
C LEU A 118 -13.73 13.19 5.54
N GLY A 119 -12.96 12.94 4.48
CA GLY A 119 -13.44 12.98 3.11
C GLY A 119 -14.56 11.98 2.88
N ILE A 120 -14.41 10.74 3.36
CA ILE A 120 -15.46 9.71 3.29
C ILE A 120 -16.72 10.14 4.06
N LEU A 121 -16.57 10.70 5.26
CA LEU A 121 -17.69 11.17 6.09
C LEU A 121 -18.42 12.38 5.50
N LEU A 122 -17.67 13.37 4.99
CA LEU A 122 -18.25 14.54 4.32
C LEU A 122 -19.01 14.13 3.07
N LEU A 123 -18.44 13.23 2.26
CA LEU A 123 -19.10 12.71 1.07
C LEU A 123 -20.33 11.85 1.43
N ALA A 124 -20.25 11.02 2.47
CA ALA A 124 -21.39 10.24 2.98
C ALA A 124 -22.51 11.10 3.58
N SER A 125 -22.19 12.25 4.17
CA SER A 125 -23.17 13.21 4.70
C SER A 125 -23.97 13.96 3.61
N GLY A 126 -23.66 13.72 2.34
CA GLY A 126 -24.25 14.46 1.22
C GLY A 126 -23.60 15.82 0.97
N PHE A 127 -22.54 16.17 1.69
CA PHE A 127 -21.72 17.35 1.45
C PHE A 127 -20.73 17.09 0.30
N VAL A 128 -21.26 16.73 -0.87
CA VAL A 128 -20.51 16.74 -2.12
C VAL A 128 -20.85 18.08 -2.78
N PRO A 129 -19.92 19.05 -2.85
CA PRO A 129 -20.19 20.28 -3.58
C PRO A 129 -20.55 19.92 -5.02
N ASP A 130 -21.66 20.44 -5.54
CA ASP A 130 -22.10 20.18 -6.93
C ASP A 130 -20.98 20.49 -7.95
N ILE A 131 -20.14 21.48 -7.64
CA ILE A 131 -18.92 21.85 -8.37
C ILE A 131 -17.94 20.67 -8.55
N PHE A 132 -17.85 19.76 -7.58
CA PHE A 132 -16.96 18.60 -7.68
C PHE A 132 -17.50 17.57 -8.67
N ILE A 133 -18.81 17.30 -8.64
CA ILE A 133 -19.49 16.40 -9.57
C ILE A 133 -19.45 16.99 -10.99
N GLU A 134 -19.72 18.28 -11.12
CA GLU A 134 -19.72 18.99 -12.40
C GLU A 134 -18.33 19.01 -13.04
N ARG A 135 -17.26 19.26 -12.27
CA ARG A 135 -15.88 19.18 -12.77
C ARG A 135 -15.42 17.77 -13.11
N LEU A 136 -15.98 16.75 -12.44
CA LEU A 136 -15.73 15.35 -12.77
C LEU A 136 -16.42 14.96 -14.08
N ASN A 137 -17.63 15.47 -14.33
CA ASN A 137 -18.37 15.24 -15.58
C ASN A 137 -17.71 15.93 -16.79
N VAL A 138 -17.01 17.05 -16.60
CA VAL A 138 -16.26 17.75 -17.66
C VAL A 138 -14.99 16.99 -18.11
N LEU A 139 -14.53 15.99 -17.37
CA LEU A 139 -13.37 15.16 -17.73
C LEU A 139 -13.71 13.98 -18.68
N ASP A 140 -14.92 14.00 -19.23
CA ASP A 140 -15.50 13.06 -20.20
C ASP A 140 -14.50 12.72 -21.32
N GLY A 141 -13.94 11.50 -21.26
CA GLY A 141 -13.04 10.99 -22.31
C GLY A 141 -11.76 10.32 -21.81
N ARG A 142 -11.45 10.35 -20.51
CA ARG A 142 -10.31 9.61 -19.94
C ARG A 142 -10.78 8.38 -19.17
N GLY A 143 -11.15 7.34 -19.92
CA GLY A 143 -11.76 6.12 -19.36
C GLY A 143 -11.02 5.42 -18.20
N SER A 144 -9.74 5.71 -17.92
CA SER A 144 -9.05 5.18 -16.73
C SER A 144 -9.36 5.91 -15.41
N LEU A 145 -9.76 7.18 -15.51
CA LEU A 145 -10.09 8.04 -14.37
C LEU A 145 -11.56 7.83 -13.98
N ASP A 146 -12.45 7.74 -14.98
CA ASP A 146 -13.87 7.43 -14.81
C ASP A 146 -14.06 6.06 -14.16
N ASN A 147 -13.29 5.05 -14.59
CA ASN A 147 -13.26 3.71 -14.01
C ASN A 147 -12.78 3.65 -12.54
N ARG A 148 -12.33 4.78 -11.97
CA ARG A 148 -11.93 4.89 -10.56
C ARG A 148 -12.91 5.73 -9.77
N ILE A 149 -13.38 6.83 -10.36
CA ILE A 149 -14.21 7.83 -9.68
C ILE A 149 -15.67 7.41 -9.64
N ILE A 150 -16.20 6.82 -10.71
CA ILE A 150 -17.60 6.38 -10.74
C ILE A 150 -17.88 5.33 -9.66
N PRO A 151 -17.09 4.25 -9.50
CA PRO A 151 -17.32 3.30 -8.41
C PRO A 151 -17.24 3.95 -7.01
N ILE A 152 -16.44 5.01 -6.85
CA ILE A 152 -16.37 5.78 -5.61
C ILE A 152 -17.67 6.56 -5.39
N ILE A 153 -18.19 7.25 -6.41
CA ILE A 153 -19.47 7.97 -6.36
C ILE A 153 -20.61 7.01 -6.03
N LEU A 154 -20.68 5.87 -6.72
CA LEU A 154 -21.70 4.85 -6.47
C LEU A 154 -21.61 4.29 -5.05
N GLY A 155 -20.39 4.04 -4.56
CA GLY A 155 -20.16 3.62 -3.18
C GLY A 155 -20.64 4.65 -2.15
N PHE A 156 -20.45 5.95 -2.40
CA PHE A 156 -20.96 7.00 -1.53
C PHE A 156 -22.48 7.11 -1.54
N ARG A 157 -23.11 6.98 -2.71
CA ARG A 157 -24.59 6.93 -2.81
C ARG A 157 -25.14 5.78 -1.97
N PHE A 158 -24.54 4.60 -2.10
CA PHE A 158 -24.93 3.44 -1.30
C PHE A 158 -24.76 3.66 0.20
N LEU A 159 -23.62 4.24 0.61
CA LEU A 159 -23.33 4.53 2.01
C LEU A 159 -24.29 5.52 2.65
N LYS A 160 -24.84 6.45 1.86
CA LYS A 160 -25.85 7.39 2.34
C LYS A 160 -27.13 6.67 2.80
N GLU A 161 -27.47 5.57 2.14
CA GLU A 161 -28.67 4.77 2.43
C GLU A 161 -28.37 3.64 3.43
N ASN A 162 -27.14 3.13 3.47
CA ASN A 162 -26.75 1.92 4.20
C ASN A 162 -25.55 2.14 5.12
N LEU A 163 -25.48 3.29 5.79
CA LEU A 163 -24.30 3.73 6.54
C LEU A 163 -23.83 2.74 7.62
N ILE A 164 -24.77 2.13 8.34
CA ILE A 164 -24.43 1.31 9.52
C ILE A 164 -23.96 -0.09 9.12
N PHE A 165 -24.72 -0.78 8.26
CA PHE A 165 -24.53 -2.21 8.00
C PHE A 165 -23.89 -2.51 6.63
N GLY A 166 -23.78 -1.53 5.73
CA GLY A 166 -23.26 -1.75 4.39
C GLY A 166 -24.10 -2.77 3.59
N ALA A 167 -23.50 -3.30 2.51
CA ALA A 167 -24.14 -4.27 1.62
C ALA A 167 -24.00 -5.73 2.09
N GLY A 168 -23.05 -6.00 2.98
CA GLY A 168 -22.50 -7.34 3.20
C GLY A 168 -21.32 -7.64 2.28
N TYR A 169 -20.47 -8.58 2.71
CA TYR A 169 -19.25 -8.96 1.99
C TYR A 169 -19.54 -9.43 0.56
N ASN A 170 -18.86 -8.86 -0.42
CA ASN A 170 -19.05 -9.08 -1.86
C ASN A 170 -20.47 -8.79 -2.42
N ASN A 171 -21.39 -8.23 -1.64
CA ASN A 171 -22.75 -7.97 -2.11
C ASN A 171 -22.93 -6.62 -2.81
N PHE A 172 -21.95 -5.70 -2.70
CA PHE A 172 -22.09 -4.37 -3.27
C PHE A 172 -22.39 -4.37 -4.78
N MET A 173 -21.89 -5.35 -5.52
CA MET A 173 -22.16 -5.51 -6.95
C MET A 173 -23.65 -5.61 -7.27
N ASN A 174 -24.44 -6.25 -6.39
CA ASN A 174 -25.88 -6.43 -6.57
C ASN A 174 -26.65 -5.12 -6.45
N HIS A 175 -25.99 -4.05 -5.97
CA HIS A 175 -26.58 -2.75 -5.78
C HIS A 175 -26.18 -1.73 -6.86
N LEU A 176 -25.21 -2.05 -7.71
CA LEU A 176 -24.69 -1.08 -8.68
C LEU A 176 -25.71 -0.68 -9.75
N ASP A 177 -26.54 -1.62 -10.20
CA ASP A 177 -27.48 -1.39 -11.31
C ASP A 177 -28.55 -0.34 -10.99
N TYR A 178 -29.03 -0.27 -9.74
CA TYR A 178 -30.00 0.75 -9.33
C TYR A 178 -29.34 2.08 -8.93
N LEU A 179 -28.09 2.05 -8.46
CA LEU A 179 -27.33 3.25 -8.09
C LEU A 179 -26.83 4.05 -9.30
N ALA A 180 -26.61 3.36 -10.42
CA ALA A 180 -26.11 3.93 -11.68
C ALA A 180 -27.25 4.56 -12.49
N ILE A 181 -27.40 5.87 -12.37
CA ILE A 181 -28.50 6.63 -12.99
C ILE A 181 -28.13 7.18 -14.37
N THR A 182 -26.84 7.46 -14.62
CA THR A 182 -26.39 7.99 -15.92
C THR A 182 -25.85 6.87 -16.84
N PRO A 183 -25.87 7.06 -18.18
CA PRO A 183 -25.26 6.11 -19.11
C PRO A 183 -23.77 5.88 -18.84
N LEU A 184 -23.06 6.94 -18.43
CA LEU A 184 -21.65 6.87 -18.05
C LEU A 184 -21.47 6.02 -16.80
N GLU A 185 -22.31 6.21 -15.79
CA GLU A 185 -22.26 5.41 -14.56
C GLU A 185 -22.52 3.94 -14.85
N LYS A 186 -23.54 3.62 -15.65
CA LYS A 186 -23.85 2.23 -16.04
C LYS A 186 -22.69 1.58 -16.77
N ARG A 187 -21.96 2.32 -17.60
CA ARG A 187 -20.75 1.83 -18.29
C ARG A 187 -19.63 1.46 -17.32
N TYR A 188 -19.52 2.16 -16.19
CA TYR A 188 -18.46 1.99 -15.20
C TYR A 188 -18.99 1.44 -13.85
N ALA A 189 -20.17 0.84 -13.85
CA ALA A 189 -20.81 0.18 -12.71
C ALA A 189 -20.20 -1.20 -12.47
N HIS A 190 -18.94 -1.24 -12.06
CA HIS A 190 -18.24 -2.46 -11.67
C HIS A 190 -17.65 -2.32 -10.27
N LYS A 191 -17.11 -3.43 -9.75
CA LYS A 191 -16.58 -3.50 -8.38
C LYS A 191 -15.56 -2.37 -8.16
N PRO A 192 -15.71 -1.54 -7.10
CA PRO A 192 -14.74 -0.50 -6.82
C PRO A 192 -13.37 -1.11 -6.70
N HIS A 193 -12.43 -0.60 -7.49
CA HIS A 193 -11.04 -0.98 -7.30
C HIS A 193 -10.48 -0.38 -6.00
N ASN A 194 -11.07 0.73 -5.50
CA ASN A 194 -10.57 1.43 -4.32
C ASN A 194 -10.83 0.64 -3.02
N MET A 195 -9.76 0.12 -2.42
CA MET A 195 -9.85 -0.66 -1.17
C MET A 195 -10.16 0.19 0.07
N PHE A 196 -10.15 1.53 -0.03
CA PHE A 196 -10.62 2.38 1.06
C PHE A 196 -12.13 2.43 1.14
N ILE A 197 -12.83 2.38 0.01
CA ILE A 197 -14.29 2.50 0.02
C ILE A 197 -14.97 1.16 0.27
N ILE A 198 -14.36 0.05 -0.17
CA ILE A 198 -14.92 -1.30 -0.02
C ILE A 198 -15.30 -1.63 1.43
N PRO A 199 -14.42 -1.45 2.44
CA PRO A 199 -14.77 -1.69 3.84
C PRO A 199 -16.03 -0.97 4.30
N PHE A 200 -16.17 0.30 3.90
CA PHE A 200 -17.33 1.10 4.26
C PHE A 200 -18.58 0.61 3.53
N VAL A 201 -18.47 0.37 2.23
CA VAL A 201 -19.61 0.00 1.39
C VAL A 201 -20.11 -1.42 1.70
N GLU A 202 -19.20 -2.38 1.93
CA GLU A 202 -19.58 -3.76 2.22
C GLU A 202 -19.88 -4.00 3.71
N GLY A 203 -19.21 -3.33 4.64
CA GLY A 203 -19.36 -3.59 6.08
C GLY A 203 -19.86 -2.40 6.91
N GLY A 204 -20.23 -1.30 6.27
CA GLY A 204 -20.69 -0.08 6.92
C GLY A 204 -19.58 0.70 7.62
N ILE A 205 -19.99 1.74 8.34
CA ILE A 205 -19.11 2.68 9.01
C ILE A 205 -18.19 2.00 10.04
N PHE A 206 -18.69 0.98 10.73
CA PHE A 206 -17.90 0.23 11.73
C PHE A 206 -16.78 -0.58 11.09
N ALA A 207 -17.03 -1.26 9.96
CA ALA A 207 -15.98 -1.97 9.24
C ALA A 207 -14.93 -1.03 8.65
N GLY A 208 -15.38 0.10 8.09
CA GLY A 208 -14.49 1.15 7.59
C GLY A 208 -13.57 1.72 8.66
N PHE A 209 -14.12 2.09 9.83
CA PHE A 209 -13.33 2.54 10.97
C PHE A 209 -12.45 1.43 11.55
N GLY A 210 -12.95 0.20 11.64
CA GLY A 210 -12.20 -0.93 12.15
C GLY A 210 -10.94 -1.20 11.33
N ILE A 211 -11.05 -1.25 10.01
CA ILE A 211 -9.89 -1.41 9.12
C ILE A 211 -8.94 -0.20 9.21
N SER A 212 -9.49 1.02 9.30
CA SER A 212 -8.67 2.23 9.44
C SER A 212 -7.87 2.22 10.75
N ALA A 213 -8.51 1.87 11.87
CA ALA A 213 -7.90 1.78 13.19
C ALA A 213 -6.85 0.67 13.23
N LEU A 214 -7.17 -0.52 12.72
CA LEU A 214 -6.22 -1.63 12.63
C LEU A 214 -4.98 -1.23 11.84
N THR A 215 -5.17 -0.63 10.66
CA THR A 215 -4.04 -0.20 9.83
C THR A 215 -3.22 0.90 10.51
N GLY A 216 -3.85 1.83 11.23
CA GLY A 216 -3.19 2.85 12.03
C GLY A 216 -2.36 2.26 13.18
N ILE A 217 -2.91 1.31 13.94
CA ILE A 217 -2.22 0.60 15.03
C ILE A 217 -0.98 -0.11 14.52
N ILE A 218 -1.11 -0.83 13.41
CA ILE A 218 -0.02 -1.58 12.81
C ILE A 218 1.06 -0.62 12.30
N SER A 219 0.68 0.45 11.60
CA SER A 219 1.63 1.48 11.14
C SER A 219 2.40 2.07 12.32
N TRP A 220 1.70 2.41 13.40
CA TRP A 220 2.29 2.95 14.62
C TRP A 220 3.25 1.96 15.28
N ARG A 221 2.84 0.69 15.43
CA ARG A 221 3.69 -0.36 15.99
C ARG A 221 4.95 -0.56 15.16
N SER A 222 4.83 -0.67 13.83
CA SER A 222 5.98 -0.85 12.95
C SER A 222 6.94 0.34 12.98
N VAL A 223 6.43 1.58 13.11
CA VAL A 223 7.30 2.74 13.35
C VAL A 223 8.00 2.65 14.70
N ARG A 224 7.32 2.19 15.76
CA ARG A 224 7.92 2.01 17.09
C ARG A 224 9.00 0.92 17.08
N SER A 225 8.74 -0.22 16.44
CA SER A 225 9.73 -1.30 16.24
C SER A 225 10.92 -0.78 15.48
N TRP A 226 10.66 -0.04 14.40
CA TRP A 226 11.73 0.56 13.64
C TRP A 226 12.54 1.51 14.53
N LYS A 227 11.93 2.39 15.34
CA LYS A 227 12.61 3.29 16.29
C LYS A 227 13.45 2.57 17.34
N SER A 228 13.01 1.40 17.84
CA SER A 228 13.69 0.66 18.93
C SER A 228 15.14 0.31 18.61
N GLY A 229 15.53 0.28 17.34
CA GLY A 229 16.93 0.07 16.94
C GLY A 229 17.41 -1.38 17.11
N LEU A 230 16.55 -2.31 17.51
CA LEU A 230 16.84 -3.73 17.48
C LEU A 230 17.07 -4.14 16.02
N PHE A 231 18.34 -4.40 15.70
CA PHE A 231 18.85 -4.36 14.33
C PHE A 231 18.11 -5.33 13.39
N GLU A 232 17.88 -6.56 13.88
CA GLU A 232 17.21 -7.65 13.17
C GLU A 232 15.75 -7.35 12.83
N TYR A 233 15.09 -6.52 13.64
CA TYR A 233 13.67 -6.17 13.47
C TYR A 233 13.47 -4.82 12.79
N SER A 234 14.49 -3.97 12.80
CA SER A 234 14.44 -2.63 12.20
C SER A 234 14.32 -2.68 10.67
N GLU A 235 14.92 -3.68 10.02
CA GLU A 235 14.88 -3.90 8.57
C GLU A 235 13.49 -4.37 8.11
N ILE A 236 12.91 -5.33 8.82
CA ILE A 236 11.55 -5.85 8.56
C ILE A 236 10.52 -4.75 8.83
N ALA A 237 10.65 -4.04 9.96
CA ALA A 237 9.75 -2.94 10.32
C ALA A 237 9.81 -1.78 9.31
N PHE A 238 10.99 -1.46 8.77
CA PHE A 238 11.16 -0.47 7.72
C PHE A 238 10.40 -0.86 6.45
N VAL A 239 10.60 -2.07 5.97
CA VAL A 239 9.88 -2.59 4.79
C VAL A 239 8.39 -2.57 5.03
N PHE A 240 7.95 -2.93 6.23
CA PHE A 240 6.55 -2.89 6.58
C PHE A 240 5.97 -1.47 6.49
N VAL A 241 6.67 -0.48 7.04
CA VAL A 241 6.28 0.93 6.95
C VAL A 241 6.16 1.35 5.49
N VAL A 242 7.17 1.04 4.67
CA VAL A 242 7.16 1.35 3.23
C VAL A 242 5.99 0.66 2.52
N CYS A 243 5.79 -0.64 2.77
CA CYS A 243 4.71 -1.43 2.17
C CYS A 243 3.35 -0.88 2.54
N THR A 244 3.19 -0.44 3.79
CA THR A 244 1.96 0.17 4.29
C THR A 244 1.69 1.52 3.63
N PHE A 245 2.64 2.46 3.67
CA PHE A 245 2.49 3.75 3.00
C PHE A 245 2.21 3.60 1.51
N SER A 246 2.89 2.66 0.87
CA SER A 246 2.71 2.43 -0.54
C SER A 246 1.45 1.63 -0.86
N PHE A 247 0.96 0.79 0.05
CA PHE A 247 -0.38 0.23 0.00
C PHE A 247 -1.39 1.35 0.04
N PHE A 248 -1.28 2.29 0.97
CA PHE A 248 -2.17 3.45 1.00
C PHE A 248 -2.12 4.25 -0.32
N ALA A 249 -0.92 4.55 -0.81
CA ALA A 249 -0.75 5.27 -2.07
C ALA A 249 -1.28 4.48 -3.30
N SER A 250 -1.17 3.14 -3.30
CA SER A 250 -1.56 2.30 -4.44
C SER A 250 -3.01 1.81 -4.39
N GLN A 251 -3.60 1.67 -3.21
CA GLN A 251 -4.99 1.25 -3.01
C GLN A 251 -6.00 2.35 -3.25
N MET A 252 -5.59 3.61 -3.22
CA MET A 252 -6.35 4.68 -3.88
C MET A 252 -6.60 4.35 -5.37
N PHE A 253 -5.82 3.43 -5.96
CA PHE A 253 -5.90 3.06 -7.37
C PHE A 253 -6.22 1.58 -7.62
N GLY A 254 -6.24 0.74 -6.58
CA GLY A 254 -7.03 -0.49 -6.51
C GLY A 254 -6.48 -1.82 -7.05
N VAL A 255 -5.78 -2.57 -6.20
CA VAL A 255 -5.31 -3.94 -6.49
C VAL A 255 -5.36 -4.81 -5.23
N PHE A 256 -6.20 -5.84 -5.23
CA PHE A 256 -6.46 -6.70 -4.06
C PHE A 256 -5.24 -7.55 -3.61
N SER A 257 -4.30 -7.86 -4.50
CA SER A 257 -3.18 -8.78 -4.22
C SER A 257 -2.18 -8.23 -3.18
N LEU A 258 -2.01 -6.91 -3.10
CA LEU A 258 -1.21 -6.27 -2.05
C LEU A 258 -1.79 -6.46 -0.65
N LEU A 259 -3.11 -6.61 -0.52
CA LEU A 259 -3.74 -6.79 0.78
C LEU A 259 -3.18 -8.06 1.42
N ARG A 260 -3.15 -9.18 0.69
CA ARG A 260 -2.63 -10.47 1.20
C ARG A 260 -1.13 -10.40 1.55
N LEU A 261 -0.32 -9.77 0.69
CA LEU A 261 1.11 -9.57 0.98
C LEU A 261 1.31 -8.68 2.20
N ASN A 262 0.52 -7.61 2.34
CA ASN A 262 0.56 -6.77 3.54
C ASN A 262 0.07 -7.52 4.78
N TRP A 263 -0.98 -8.34 4.70
CA TRP A 263 -1.41 -9.19 5.83
C TRP A 263 -0.33 -10.18 6.24
N LEU A 264 0.37 -10.80 5.29
CA LEU A 264 1.49 -11.68 5.58
C LEU A 264 2.62 -10.90 6.26
N MET A 265 3.02 -9.76 5.71
CA MET A 265 4.05 -8.91 6.30
C MET A 265 3.62 -8.36 7.67
N MET A 266 2.32 -8.07 7.86
CA MET A 266 1.72 -7.67 9.14
C MET A 266 1.83 -8.77 10.17
N PHE A 267 1.48 -10.00 9.78
CA PHE A 267 1.56 -11.17 10.65
C PHE A 267 3.00 -11.44 11.07
N LEU A 268 3.94 -11.40 10.12
CA LEU A 268 5.37 -11.55 10.40
C LEU A 268 5.91 -10.43 11.31
N CYS A 269 5.44 -9.18 11.14
CA CYS A 269 5.78 -8.07 12.03
C CYS A 269 5.18 -8.21 13.43
N LEU A 270 3.96 -8.71 13.55
CA LEU A 270 3.31 -8.92 14.86
C LEU A 270 3.97 -10.07 15.62
N ILE A 271 4.32 -11.16 14.94
CA ILE A 271 5.12 -12.25 15.53
C ILE A 271 6.45 -11.71 16.00
N SER A 272 7.16 -10.98 15.15
CA SER A 272 8.48 -10.46 15.50
C SER A 272 8.42 -9.46 16.65
N LEU A 273 7.34 -8.67 16.75
CA LEU A 273 7.06 -7.76 17.86
C LEU A 273 6.77 -8.46 19.18
N ASN A 274 5.96 -9.54 19.17
CA ASN A 274 5.66 -10.29 20.39
C ASN A 274 6.92 -10.99 20.91
N ILE A 275 7.75 -11.55 20.03
CA ILE A 275 9.05 -12.13 20.40
C ILE A 275 9.96 -11.08 21.06
N VAL A 276 9.94 -9.83 20.58
CA VAL A 276 10.71 -8.73 21.18
C VAL A 276 10.16 -8.33 22.55
N ALA A 277 8.84 -8.25 22.70
CA ALA A 277 8.22 -7.92 23.98
C ALA A 277 8.56 -8.94 25.08
N ASP A 278 8.57 -10.23 24.72
CA ASP A 278 8.93 -11.31 25.64
C ASP A 278 10.42 -11.29 26.00
N ARG A 279 11.30 -10.87 25.09
CA ARG A 279 12.76 -10.74 25.35
C ARG A 279 13.15 -9.47 26.08
N GLY A 280 12.35 -8.40 25.96
CA GLY A 280 12.53 -7.15 26.70
C GLY A 280 12.19 -7.27 28.19
N GLN A 281 11.49 -8.34 28.58
CA GLN A 281 11.28 -8.75 29.97
C GLN A 281 12.40 -9.69 30.44
N SER A 282 13.66 -9.30 30.21
CA SER A 282 14.80 -9.98 30.82
C SER A 282 14.59 -10.06 32.36
N PRO A 283 14.76 -11.24 32.99
CA PRO A 283 14.66 -11.42 34.44
C PRO A 283 15.63 -10.55 35.26
N GLU A 284 16.59 -9.86 34.64
CA GLU A 284 17.51 -8.95 35.33
C GLU A 284 16.82 -7.74 35.98
N GLN A 285 15.58 -7.41 35.60
CA GLN A 285 14.76 -6.42 36.32
C GLN A 285 13.88 -7.03 37.43
N ALA A 286 13.90 -8.35 37.61
CA ALA A 286 13.18 -9.05 38.68
C ALA A 286 14.10 -9.42 39.86
N GLY A 287 15.38 -9.03 39.83
CA GLY A 287 16.39 -9.33 40.85
C GLY A 287 16.68 -8.22 41.87
N GLU A 288 15.97 -7.09 41.81
CA GLU A 288 16.02 -6.04 42.84
C GLU A 288 14.66 -5.97 43.55
N VAL A 289 14.37 -6.95 44.41
CA VAL A 289 13.44 -6.85 45.54
C VAL A 289 14.09 -7.48 46.75
#